data_AF-A0A812TCS0-F1
#
_entry.id   AF-A0A812TCS0-F1
#
_cell.length_a   1.000
_cell.length_b   1.000
_cell.length_c   1.000
_cell.angle_alpha   90.00
_cell.angle_beta   90.00
_cell.angle_gamma   90.00
#
_symmetry.space_group_name_H-M   'P 1'
#
loop_
_entity.id
_entity.type
_entity.pdbx_description
1 polymer ?
#
loop_
_entity_poly.entity_id
_entity_poly.type
_entity_poly.pdbx_seq_one_letter_code
_entity_poly.pdbx_strand_id
1 'polypeptide(L)'
;MSQDKLIPTQGDGITAATKTQGDVAGKTFKVRVNLFRMNWTASIHQYGYELPETWIHSERKLIEMGWADLKKNLSHFVVLLPGRIFSPIKVDKFPMKVSDASGGEVDVCHVAEISAQKIQDGLMGPASMVGQHLADQLAGQRRIQRVGKRFYKNDCQQVEGRHRVISGYSVNLAKLGSAGPLLQLDVLHKPANTRSIVEVLRGSMEGTDVFQALPEIRAEWLRLCVSATVVTNYNFRVYRIKQVHFDMNPSQTFQYHERGGGAKEYTYADYLLQYYQKSVTFNKQPILEAYPEKAKEKVFLLPEFCCLVGVTDEMRKEKSSLSEALKQIKASPMERHNEIVRDAEEMEKQLPETLNAWGCHLGQPIETLEVEAKQLEPLQVCFKTKQMSAIEEGSFSKSLRTGVQCAVMIDQWLLFYPEADEKVVDTWLASLRDVAR
;
A
#
# COMPACT_ATOMS: atom_id res chain seq x y z
N MET A 1 39.94 28.76 -16.79
CA MET A 1 38.55 28.58 -16.31
C MET A 1 37.98 27.37 -17.03
N SER A 2 38.15 26.18 -16.45
CA SER A 2 37.50 24.96 -16.95
C SER A 2 36.15 24.85 -16.25
N GLN A 3 35.06 25.13 -16.98
CA GLN A 3 33.72 24.73 -16.56
C GLN A 3 33.55 23.26 -16.93
N ASP A 4 34.03 22.37 -16.07
CA ASP A 4 33.62 20.97 -16.16
C ASP A 4 32.15 20.89 -15.72
N LYS A 5 31.28 20.78 -16.73
CA LYS A 5 29.85 20.56 -16.57
C LYS A 5 29.65 19.27 -15.77
N LEU A 6 29.20 19.40 -14.52
CA LEU A 6 28.60 18.29 -13.78
C LEU A 6 27.34 17.85 -14.55
N ILE A 7 27.43 16.71 -15.24
CA ILE A 7 26.28 16.06 -15.86
C ILE A 7 25.59 15.24 -14.75
N PRO A 8 24.32 15.52 -14.43
CA PRO A 8 23.58 14.69 -13.48
C PRO A 8 23.41 13.29 -14.07
N THR A 9 23.91 12.26 -13.39
CA THR A 9 23.56 10.88 -13.71
C THR A 9 22.07 10.70 -13.43
N GLN A 10 21.25 10.60 -14.48
CA GLN A 10 19.91 10.00 -14.40
C GLN A 10 20.09 8.50 -14.07
N GLY A 11 20.25 8.20 -12.79
CA GLY A 11 20.10 6.86 -12.25
C GLY A 11 18.76 6.79 -11.56
N ASP A 12 17.86 5.93 -12.05
CA ASP A 12 16.67 5.55 -11.31
C ASP A 12 17.12 5.01 -9.95
N GLY A 13 16.56 5.57 -8.86
CA GLY A 13 17.01 5.38 -7.47
C GLY A 13 16.92 3.96 -6.90
N ILE A 14 16.90 2.92 -7.73
CA ILE A 14 16.83 1.51 -7.37
C ILE A 14 17.76 0.62 -8.25
N THR A 15 18.49 1.18 -9.24
CA THR A 15 19.44 0.34 -10.00
C THR A 15 20.78 0.29 -9.27
N ALA A 16 20.93 -0.74 -8.45
CA ALA A 16 22.20 -1.17 -7.91
C ALA A 16 23.27 -1.23 -9.02
N ALA A 17 24.41 -0.62 -8.72
CA ALA A 17 25.73 -0.81 -9.34
C ALA A 17 25.72 -1.46 -10.74
N THR A 18 25.85 -0.62 -11.78
CA THR A 18 26.51 -1.06 -13.01
C THR A 18 27.79 -1.78 -12.65
N LYS A 19 27.92 -3.05 -13.06
CA LYS A 19 29.09 -3.91 -12.89
C LYS A 19 30.40 -3.11 -12.96
N THR A 20 30.89 -2.64 -11.82
CA THR A 20 32.30 -2.37 -11.63
C THR A 20 32.93 -3.73 -11.36
N GLN A 21 33.60 -4.27 -12.39
CA GLN A 21 34.63 -5.28 -12.19
C GLN A 21 35.65 -4.69 -11.22
N GLY A 22 35.59 -5.11 -9.97
CA GLY A 22 36.41 -4.60 -8.88
C GLY A 22 35.59 -4.62 -7.59
N ASP A 23 35.91 -5.57 -6.72
CA ASP A 23 35.35 -5.65 -5.38
C ASP A 23 35.63 -4.34 -4.64
N VAL A 24 34.65 -3.43 -4.59
CA VAL A 24 34.79 -2.12 -3.94
C VAL A 24 35.15 -2.37 -2.48
N ALA A 25 36.19 -1.75 -1.91
CA ALA A 25 36.50 -1.97 -0.49
C ALA A 25 35.29 -1.63 0.41
N GLY A 26 34.99 -2.48 1.39
CA GLY A 26 33.91 -2.23 2.35
C GLY A 26 33.61 -3.45 3.21
N LYS A 27 33.25 -3.23 4.48
CA LYS A 27 32.91 -4.29 5.43
C LYS A 27 31.59 -4.96 5.04
N THR A 28 31.57 -6.28 4.95
CA THR A 28 30.33 -7.05 4.77
C THR A 28 29.72 -7.44 6.12
N PHE A 29 28.40 -7.50 6.17
CA PHE A 29 27.63 -7.89 7.35
C PHE A 29 26.30 -8.49 6.92
N LYS A 30 25.73 -9.33 7.79
CA LYS A 30 24.44 -9.99 7.54
C LYS A 30 23.29 -9.07 7.98
N VAL A 31 22.26 -8.97 7.16
CA VAL A 31 21.02 -8.25 7.48
C VAL A 31 19.81 -9.12 7.19
N ARG A 32 18.76 -8.97 8.00
CA ARG A 32 17.45 -9.54 7.71
C ARG A 32 16.63 -8.57 6.89
N VAL A 33 15.98 -9.09 5.85
CA VAL A 33 15.05 -8.34 4.99
C VAL A 33 13.64 -8.89 5.21
N ASN A 34 12.60 -8.10 4.97
CA ASN A 34 11.21 -8.52 5.15
C ASN A 34 10.68 -9.45 4.03
N LEU A 35 11.51 -10.40 3.60
CA LEU A 35 11.25 -11.38 2.56
C LEU A 35 11.23 -12.78 3.17
N PHE A 36 10.20 -13.56 2.89
CA PHE A 36 10.09 -14.96 3.25
C PHE A 36 10.30 -15.81 2.01
N ARG A 37 11.05 -16.91 2.14
CA ARG A 37 11.21 -17.85 1.03
C ARG A 37 9.95 -18.69 0.90
N MET A 38 9.31 -18.66 -0.27
CA MET A 38 8.20 -19.55 -0.56
C MET A 38 8.75 -20.88 -1.06
N ASN A 39 8.71 -21.89 -0.21
CA ASN A 39 9.25 -23.21 -0.49
C ASN A 39 8.24 -24.07 -1.26
N TRP A 40 8.57 -24.36 -2.51
CA TRP A 40 7.78 -25.26 -3.36
C TRP A 40 8.31 -26.69 -3.29
N THR A 41 7.40 -27.65 -3.09
CA THR A 41 7.66 -29.09 -3.14
C THR A 41 6.94 -29.78 -4.31
N ALA A 42 5.88 -29.16 -4.85
CA ALA A 42 5.12 -29.67 -5.99
C ALA A 42 5.48 -28.95 -7.30
N SER A 43 5.30 -29.63 -8.43
CA SER A 43 5.36 -29.01 -9.76
C SER A 43 4.11 -28.18 -10.03
N ILE A 44 4.23 -27.18 -10.91
CA ILE A 44 3.09 -26.47 -11.50
C ILE A 44 2.91 -26.97 -12.94
N HIS A 45 1.70 -27.39 -13.28
CA HIS A 45 1.32 -27.83 -14.61
C HIS A 45 0.61 -26.70 -15.34
N GLN A 46 1.14 -26.33 -16.51
CA GLN A 46 0.53 -25.38 -17.43
C GLN A 46 -0.35 -26.13 -18.42
N TYR A 47 -1.55 -25.60 -18.61
CA TYR A 47 -2.54 -26.05 -19.56
C TYR A 47 -2.84 -24.95 -20.56
N GLY A 48 -3.12 -25.37 -21.79
CA GLY A 48 -3.54 -24.52 -22.89
C GLY A 48 -4.83 -25.02 -23.50
N TYR A 49 -5.51 -24.11 -24.17
CA TYR A 49 -6.71 -24.40 -24.94
C TYR A 49 -6.76 -23.46 -26.15
N GLU A 50 -7.29 -23.97 -27.26
CA GLU A 50 -7.42 -23.20 -28.50
C GLU A 50 -8.87 -22.74 -28.63
N LEU A 51 -9.08 -21.42 -28.69
CA LEU A 51 -10.38 -20.83 -28.97
C LEU A 51 -10.45 -20.41 -30.45
N PRO A 52 -11.60 -20.59 -31.11
CA PRO A 52 -11.84 -19.99 -32.43
C PRO A 52 -11.59 -18.47 -32.40
N GLU A 53 -11.05 -17.88 -33.48
CA GLU A 53 -10.73 -16.44 -33.53
C GLU A 53 -11.92 -15.53 -33.18
N THR A 54 -13.13 -15.97 -33.52
CA THR A 54 -14.39 -15.29 -33.20
C THR A 54 -14.67 -15.16 -31.70
N TRP A 55 -14.03 -15.96 -30.86
CA TRP A 55 -14.34 -16.13 -29.44
C TRP A 55 -13.33 -15.46 -28.49
N ILE A 56 -12.19 -15.00 -29.00
CA ILE A 56 -11.10 -14.41 -28.22
C ILE A 56 -11.58 -13.21 -27.37
N HIS A 57 -12.46 -12.37 -27.94
CA HIS A 57 -13.04 -11.22 -27.24
C HIS A 57 -14.02 -11.58 -26.12
N SER A 58 -14.44 -12.86 -26.04
CA SER A 58 -15.37 -13.40 -25.05
C SER A 58 -14.75 -14.45 -24.13
N GLU A 59 -13.43 -14.68 -24.21
CA GLU A 59 -12.71 -15.74 -23.48
C GLU A 59 -13.04 -15.80 -21.99
N ARG A 60 -13.16 -14.64 -21.33
CA ARG A 60 -13.55 -14.58 -19.92
C ARG A 60 -14.90 -15.22 -19.63
N LYS A 61 -15.91 -14.97 -20.47
CA LYS A 61 -17.24 -15.58 -20.32
C LYS A 61 -17.19 -17.09 -20.57
N LEU A 62 -16.37 -17.52 -21.53
CA LEU A 62 -16.20 -18.95 -21.86
C LEU A 62 -15.55 -19.71 -20.70
N ILE A 63 -14.54 -19.12 -20.06
CA ILE A 63 -13.94 -19.67 -18.84
C ILE A 63 -14.94 -19.71 -17.68
N GLU A 64 -15.81 -18.70 -17.55
CA GLU A 64 -16.90 -18.73 -16.56
C GLU A 64 -17.88 -19.89 -16.83
N MET A 65 -18.15 -20.22 -18.09
CA MET A 65 -19.02 -21.34 -18.49
C MET A 65 -18.35 -22.70 -18.24
N GLY A 66 -17.07 -22.84 -18.56
CA GLY A 66 -16.26 -24.06 -18.35
C GLY A 66 -15.75 -24.24 -16.91
N TRP A 67 -16.07 -23.33 -16.00
CA TRP A 67 -15.52 -23.31 -14.64
C TRP A 67 -15.81 -24.59 -13.85
N ALA A 68 -16.99 -25.20 -14.08
CA ALA A 68 -17.38 -26.45 -13.43
C ALA A 68 -16.47 -27.62 -13.84
N ASP A 69 -16.12 -27.71 -15.13
CA ASP A 69 -15.22 -28.75 -15.65
C ASP A 69 -13.79 -28.51 -15.18
N LEU A 70 -13.31 -27.27 -15.16
CA LEU A 70 -12.00 -26.93 -14.59
C LEU A 70 -11.92 -27.33 -13.11
N LYS A 71 -12.95 -27.02 -12.32
CA LYS A 71 -13.02 -27.37 -10.90
C LYS A 71 -13.07 -28.88 -10.68
N LYS A 72 -13.79 -29.62 -11.54
CA LYS A 72 -13.90 -31.07 -11.47
C LYS A 72 -12.56 -31.77 -11.76
N ASN A 73 -11.82 -31.29 -12.75
CA ASN A 73 -10.61 -31.97 -13.23
C ASN A 73 -9.31 -31.48 -12.54
N LEU A 74 -9.23 -30.20 -12.19
CA LEU A 74 -8.00 -29.59 -11.65
C LEU A 74 -8.06 -29.26 -10.16
N SER A 75 -9.25 -29.22 -9.55
CA SER A 75 -9.53 -28.86 -8.14
C SER A 75 -9.06 -27.46 -7.72
N HIS A 76 -7.76 -27.18 -7.84
CA HIS A 76 -7.11 -25.89 -7.63
C HIS A 76 -6.47 -25.43 -8.94
N PHE A 77 -6.73 -24.19 -9.35
CA PHE A 77 -6.15 -23.64 -10.57
C PHE A 77 -6.13 -22.11 -10.55
N VAL A 78 -5.22 -21.53 -11.34
CA VAL A 78 -5.14 -20.09 -11.61
C VAL A 78 -5.22 -19.89 -13.12
N VAL A 79 -6.15 -19.03 -13.55
CA VAL A 79 -6.32 -18.68 -14.97
C VAL A 79 -5.57 -17.40 -15.27
N LEU A 80 -4.72 -17.44 -16.29
CA LEU A 80 -4.06 -16.28 -16.88
C LEU A 80 -4.53 -16.14 -18.32
N LEU A 81 -5.30 -15.08 -18.59
CA LEU A 81 -5.76 -14.81 -19.94
C LEU A 81 -4.65 -14.12 -20.76
N PRO A 82 -4.52 -14.44 -22.06
CA PRO A 82 -5.29 -15.47 -22.78
C PRO A 82 -4.68 -16.88 -22.69
N GLY A 83 -5.55 -17.90 -22.72
CA GLY A 83 -5.21 -19.28 -23.08
C GLY A 83 -4.36 -20.08 -22.09
N ARG A 84 -4.13 -19.60 -20.86
CA ARG A 84 -3.25 -20.29 -19.90
C ARG A 84 -3.96 -20.59 -18.60
N ILE A 85 -3.87 -21.83 -18.16
CA ILE A 85 -4.34 -22.29 -16.86
C ILE A 85 -3.18 -22.97 -16.16
N PHE A 86 -2.99 -22.69 -14.88
CA PHE A 86 -1.99 -23.34 -14.03
C PHE A 86 -2.69 -24.15 -12.96
N SER A 87 -2.22 -25.37 -12.68
CA SER A 87 -2.73 -26.23 -11.61
C SER A 87 -1.60 -27.06 -11.00
N PRO A 88 -1.67 -27.42 -9.71
CA PRO A 88 -0.76 -28.41 -9.13
C PRO A 88 -1.10 -29.85 -9.54
N ILE A 89 -2.28 -30.08 -10.13
CA ILE A 89 -2.71 -31.40 -10.58
C ILE A 89 -2.26 -31.61 -12.03
N LYS A 90 -1.73 -32.80 -12.33
CA LYS A 90 -1.42 -33.25 -13.70
C LYS A 90 -2.55 -34.09 -14.26
N VAL A 91 -3.10 -33.65 -15.40
CA VAL A 91 -4.06 -34.36 -16.24
C VAL A 91 -3.57 -34.18 -17.67
N ASP A 92 -3.55 -35.23 -18.49
CA ASP A 92 -3.00 -35.09 -19.85
C ASP A 92 -3.91 -34.23 -20.75
N LYS A 93 -5.22 -34.50 -20.72
CA LYS A 93 -6.23 -33.80 -21.52
C LYS A 93 -7.61 -34.00 -20.91
N PHE A 94 -8.45 -32.97 -20.94
CA PHE A 94 -9.87 -33.08 -20.62
C PHE A 94 -10.72 -32.09 -21.42
N PRO A 95 -11.97 -32.45 -21.79
CA PRO A 95 -12.89 -31.54 -22.45
C PRO A 95 -13.45 -30.52 -21.45
N MET A 96 -13.56 -29.27 -21.87
CA MET A 96 -14.20 -28.18 -21.13
C MET A 96 -15.36 -27.63 -21.96
N LYS A 97 -16.56 -27.58 -21.38
CA LYS A 97 -17.75 -27.03 -22.04
C LYS A 97 -17.70 -25.51 -22.02
N VAL A 98 -17.72 -24.88 -23.19
CA VAL A 98 -17.53 -23.43 -23.32
C VAL A 98 -18.61 -22.71 -24.13
N SER A 99 -19.55 -23.40 -24.79
CA SER A 99 -20.62 -22.75 -25.57
C SER A 99 -21.96 -22.62 -24.85
N ASP A 100 -22.86 -21.81 -25.40
CA ASP A 100 -24.27 -21.80 -25.02
C ASP A 100 -25.03 -22.98 -25.69
N ALA A 101 -26.38 -22.96 -25.63
CA ALA A 101 -27.32 -24.05 -25.95
C ALA A 101 -27.11 -24.82 -27.28
N SER A 102 -26.21 -24.36 -28.15
CA SER A 102 -25.76 -24.99 -29.37
C SER A 102 -24.72 -26.12 -29.20
N GLY A 103 -24.08 -26.22 -28.02
CA GLY A 103 -23.08 -27.24 -27.71
C GLY A 103 -21.72 -27.00 -28.37
N GLY A 104 -20.65 -27.01 -27.56
CA GLY A 104 -19.31 -26.63 -27.97
C GLY A 104 -18.34 -26.89 -26.83
N GLU A 105 -17.40 -27.78 -27.09
CA GLU A 105 -16.37 -28.23 -26.17
C GLU A 105 -15.02 -27.80 -26.70
N VAL A 106 -14.17 -27.34 -25.80
CA VAL A 106 -12.77 -27.03 -26.08
C VAL A 106 -11.92 -27.97 -25.25
N ASP A 107 -10.97 -28.59 -25.92
CA ASP A 107 -10.00 -29.46 -25.26
C ASP A 107 -8.98 -28.63 -24.49
N VAL A 108 -8.88 -28.89 -23.19
CA VAL A 108 -7.82 -28.35 -22.33
C VAL A 108 -6.70 -29.39 -22.26
N CYS A 109 -5.53 -29.02 -22.77
CA CYS A 109 -4.38 -29.92 -22.90
C CYS A 109 -3.25 -29.50 -21.98
N HIS A 110 -2.54 -30.47 -21.41
CA HIS A 110 -1.27 -30.22 -20.74
C HIS A 110 -0.22 -29.72 -21.73
N VAL A 111 0.45 -28.61 -21.40
CA VAL A 111 1.43 -27.95 -22.27
C VAL A 111 2.84 -28.05 -21.70
N ALA A 112 2.99 -27.81 -20.40
CA ALA A 112 4.31 -27.78 -19.77
C ALA A 112 4.25 -28.13 -18.29
N GLU A 113 5.36 -28.63 -17.77
CA GLU A 113 5.59 -28.83 -16.34
C GLU A 113 6.73 -27.91 -15.87
N ILE A 114 6.45 -27.12 -14.84
CA ILE A 114 7.42 -26.32 -14.13
C ILE A 114 7.72 -27.05 -12.83
N SER A 115 8.87 -27.72 -12.76
CA SER A 115 9.27 -28.48 -11.58
C SER A 115 9.53 -27.58 -10.36
N ALA A 116 9.36 -28.12 -9.17
CA ALA A 116 9.66 -27.43 -7.91
C ALA A 116 11.08 -26.81 -7.89
N GLN A 117 12.07 -27.51 -8.45
CA GLN A 117 13.43 -26.99 -8.59
C GLN A 117 13.50 -25.74 -9.48
N LYS A 118 12.86 -25.76 -10.66
CA LYS A 118 12.78 -24.57 -11.52
C LYS A 118 12.09 -23.40 -10.82
N ILE A 119 11.06 -23.66 -10.03
CA ILE A 119 10.38 -22.64 -9.22
C ILE A 119 11.37 -22.02 -8.22
N GLN A 120 12.11 -22.86 -7.50
CA GLN A 120 13.08 -22.42 -6.50
C GLN A 120 14.29 -21.67 -7.07
N ASP A 121 14.62 -21.91 -8.33
CA ASP A 121 15.65 -21.19 -9.08
C ASP A 121 15.12 -19.91 -9.76
N GLY A 122 13.86 -19.53 -9.49
CA GLY A 122 13.23 -18.33 -10.04
C GLY A 122 12.78 -18.46 -11.50
N LEU A 123 12.83 -19.66 -12.07
CA LEU A 123 12.51 -19.96 -13.48
C LEU A 123 11.03 -20.32 -13.68
N MET A 124 10.13 -19.49 -13.14
CA MET A 124 8.67 -19.73 -13.21
C MET A 124 8.04 -19.27 -14.52
N GLY A 125 8.65 -18.32 -15.23
CA GLY A 125 8.04 -17.71 -16.42
C GLY A 125 6.62 -17.17 -16.12
N PRO A 126 5.62 -17.42 -16.99
CA PRO A 126 4.23 -17.04 -16.74
C PRO A 126 3.60 -17.63 -15.47
N ALA A 127 4.13 -18.74 -14.94
CA ALA A 127 3.63 -19.36 -13.72
C ALA A 127 3.90 -18.51 -12.46
N SER A 128 4.69 -17.43 -12.55
CA SER A 128 4.86 -16.49 -11.42
C SER A 128 3.53 -15.86 -10.95
N MET A 129 2.51 -15.85 -11.82
CA MET A 129 1.15 -15.45 -11.46
C MET A 129 0.53 -16.32 -10.36
N VAL A 130 0.90 -17.61 -10.29
CA VAL A 130 0.50 -18.49 -9.18
C VAL A 130 1.09 -17.98 -7.87
N GLY A 131 2.38 -17.60 -7.87
CA GLY A 131 3.03 -17.02 -6.69
C GLY A 131 2.35 -15.74 -6.21
N GLN A 132 1.99 -14.84 -7.15
CA GLN A 132 1.25 -13.62 -6.80
C GLN A 132 -0.17 -13.93 -6.31
N HIS A 133 -0.85 -14.91 -6.91
CA HIS A 133 -2.17 -15.35 -6.46
C HIS A 133 -2.12 -15.89 -5.02
N LEU A 134 -1.13 -16.72 -4.70
CA LEU A 134 -0.95 -17.25 -3.35
C LEU A 134 -0.57 -16.14 -2.35
N ALA A 135 0.28 -15.20 -2.74
CA ALA A 135 0.59 -14.02 -1.94
C ALA A 135 -0.69 -13.19 -1.62
N ASP A 136 -1.55 -12.97 -2.61
CA ASP A 136 -2.84 -12.29 -2.43
C ASP A 136 -3.81 -13.10 -1.54
N GLN A 137 -3.83 -14.44 -1.64
CA GLN A 137 -4.67 -15.30 -0.81
C GLN A 137 -4.19 -15.33 0.66
N LEU A 138 -2.87 -15.39 0.89
CA LEU A 138 -2.27 -15.31 2.22
C LEU A 138 -2.67 -14.00 2.93
N ALA A 139 -2.68 -12.90 2.18
CA ALA A 139 -3.11 -11.59 2.65
C ALA A 139 -4.65 -11.43 2.79
N GLY A 140 -5.43 -12.27 2.09
CA GLY A 140 -6.88 -12.17 1.95
C GLY A 140 -7.69 -12.79 3.09
N GLN A 141 -7.25 -12.61 4.34
CA GLN A 141 -7.88 -13.20 5.52
C GLN A 141 -9.25 -12.59 5.88
N ARG A 142 -9.99 -13.26 6.76
CA ARG A 142 -11.25 -12.73 7.31
C ARG A 142 -11.01 -11.41 8.06
N ARG A 143 -11.90 -10.44 7.87
CA ARG A 143 -11.87 -9.08 8.48
C ARG A 143 -10.76 -8.17 7.96
N ILE A 144 -10.27 -8.41 6.76
CA ILE A 144 -9.26 -7.59 6.12
C ILE A 144 -9.82 -7.03 4.82
N GLN A 145 -9.58 -5.75 4.57
CA GLN A 145 -10.05 -5.05 3.37
C GLN A 145 -8.85 -4.66 2.50
N ARG A 146 -8.95 -4.94 1.19
CA ARG A 146 -7.92 -4.51 0.25
C ARG A 146 -8.19 -3.10 -0.26
N VAL A 147 -7.22 -2.21 -0.10
CA VAL A 147 -7.24 -0.85 -0.64
C VAL A 147 -5.96 -0.61 -1.42
N GLY A 148 -6.04 -0.69 -2.75
CA GLY A 148 -4.87 -0.71 -3.61
C GLY A 148 -4.01 -1.96 -3.37
N LYS A 149 -2.73 -1.78 -3.06
CA LYS A 149 -1.77 -2.86 -2.74
C LYS A 149 -1.61 -3.13 -1.23
N ARG A 150 -2.55 -2.63 -0.41
CA ARG A 150 -2.52 -2.72 1.05
C ARG A 150 -3.75 -3.42 1.56
N PHE A 151 -3.58 -4.10 2.67
CA PHE A 151 -4.58 -4.87 3.37
C PHE A 151 -4.76 -4.27 4.75
N TYR A 152 -5.95 -3.78 5.05
CA TYR A 152 -6.28 -3.10 6.30
C TYR A 152 -7.09 -4.03 7.19
N LYS A 153 -6.68 -4.20 8.45
CA LYS A 153 -7.47 -4.91 9.45
C LYS A 153 -8.70 -4.04 9.76
N ASN A 154 -9.90 -4.61 9.74
CA ASN A 154 -11.16 -3.91 10.08
C ASN A 154 -11.32 -3.81 11.61
N ASP A 155 -10.22 -3.50 12.29
CA ASP A 155 -10.17 -3.21 13.70
C ASP A 155 -9.48 -1.86 13.91
N CYS A 156 -9.79 -1.27 15.04
CA CYS A 156 -9.23 0.01 15.41
C CYS A 156 -8.89 -0.07 16.89
N GLN A 157 -7.60 -0.02 17.19
CA GLN A 157 -7.16 0.12 18.57
C GLN A 157 -7.31 1.59 18.97
N GLN A 158 -8.09 1.84 20.01
CA GLN A 158 -8.15 3.16 20.62
C GLN A 158 -6.91 3.36 21.47
N VAL A 159 -6.21 4.47 21.21
CA VAL A 159 -5.07 4.91 22.00
C VAL A 159 -5.61 5.73 23.17
N GLU A 160 -5.03 5.55 24.36
CA GLU A 160 -5.20 6.51 25.47
C GLU A 160 -4.76 7.89 24.95
N GLY A 161 -5.73 8.79 24.70
CA GLY A 161 -5.50 10.07 24.03
C GLY A 161 -6.01 10.11 22.59
N ARG A 162 -7.35 10.24 22.43
CA ARG A 162 -8.11 10.75 21.27
C ARG A 162 -7.75 10.32 19.84
N HIS A 163 -6.81 9.43 19.58
CA HIS A 163 -6.48 8.98 18.25
C HIS A 163 -6.65 7.48 18.14
N ARG A 164 -6.89 7.07 16.90
CA ARG A 164 -7.14 5.70 16.50
C ARG A 164 -5.94 5.20 15.72
N VAL A 165 -5.52 3.97 15.93
CA VAL A 165 -4.50 3.36 15.07
C VAL A 165 -5.17 2.31 14.19
N ILE A 166 -4.99 2.51 12.88
CA ILE A 166 -5.42 1.57 11.85
C ILE A 166 -4.21 0.74 11.44
N SER A 167 -4.33 -0.55 11.64
CA SER A 167 -3.28 -1.52 11.34
C SER A 167 -3.56 -2.27 10.04
N GLY A 168 -2.51 -2.80 9.45
CA GLY A 168 -2.61 -3.57 8.22
C GLY A 168 -1.24 -4.07 7.78
N TYR A 169 -1.16 -4.49 6.54
CA TYR A 169 0.08 -4.91 5.92
C TYR A 169 0.06 -4.73 4.40
N SER A 170 1.23 -4.80 3.77
CA SER A 170 1.38 -4.98 2.34
C SER A 170 2.07 -6.30 2.06
N VAL A 171 1.51 -7.04 1.11
CA VAL A 171 2.04 -8.33 0.66
C VAL A 171 2.26 -8.25 -0.84
N ASN A 172 3.45 -8.66 -1.30
CA ASN A 172 3.79 -8.72 -2.71
C ASN A 172 4.69 -9.93 -3.00
N LEU A 173 4.65 -10.43 -4.24
CA LEU A 173 5.67 -11.34 -4.73
C LEU A 173 6.91 -10.54 -5.16
N ALA A 174 8.02 -10.73 -4.47
CA ALA A 174 9.28 -10.04 -4.74
C ALA A 174 10.24 -10.91 -5.55
N LYS A 175 11.18 -10.24 -6.24
CA LYS A 175 12.30 -10.86 -6.96
C LYS A 175 13.60 -10.34 -6.36
N LEU A 176 14.52 -11.26 -6.04
CA LEU A 176 15.86 -10.92 -5.55
C LEU A 176 16.90 -11.78 -6.26
N GLY A 177 17.62 -11.19 -7.23
CA GLY A 177 18.59 -11.92 -8.03
C GLY A 177 17.98 -13.14 -8.73
N SER A 178 18.64 -14.29 -8.62
CA SER A 178 18.16 -15.58 -9.10
C SER A 178 17.42 -16.40 -8.02
N ALA A 179 17.04 -15.78 -6.90
CA ALA A 179 16.25 -16.47 -5.90
C ALA A 179 14.85 -16.78 -6.46
N GLY A 180 14.32 -17.94 -6.05
CA GLY A 180 12.93 -18.33 -6.25
C GLY A 180 11.92 -17.33 -5.67
N PRO A 181 10.62 -17.61 -5.78
CA PRO A 181 9.57 -16.71 -5.32
C PRO A 181 9.75 -16.33 -3.84
N LEU A 182 9.79 -15.02 -3.57
CA LEU A 182 9.88 -14.48 -2.23
C LEU A 182 8.59 -13.74 -1.89
N LEU A 183 8.01 -14.04 -0.73
CA LEU A 183 6.89 -13.28 -0.19
C LEU A 183 7.45 -12.07 0.56
N GLN A 184 7.20 -10.88 0.05
CA GLN A 184 7.48 -9.65 0.79
C GLN A 184 6.27 -9.30 1.65
N LEU A 185 6.47 -9.23 2.97
CA LEU A 185 5.43 -8.83 3.92
C LEU A 185 5.92 -7.63 4.73
N ASP A 186 5.12 -6.57 4.76
CA ASP A 186 5.44 -5.37 5.51
C ASP A 186 4.25 -4.90 6.33
N VAL A 187 4.45 -4.66 7.62
CA VAL A 187 3.40 -4.16 8.52
C VAL A 187 3.25 -2.64 8.37
N LEU A 188 2.00 -2.17 8.45
CA LEU A 188 1.66 -0.75 8.41
C LEU A 188 0.73 -0.39 9.56
N HIS A 189 1.06 0.72 10.22
CA HIS A 189 0.18 1.35 11.19
C HIS A 189 0.02 2.81 10.83
N LYS A 190 -1.21 3.28 10.78
CA LYS A 190 -1.53 4.68 10.47
C LYS A 190 -2.38 5.27 11.57
N PRO A 191 -2.05 6.47 12.07
CA PRO A 191 -2.96 7.15 12.95
C PRO A 191 -4.20 7.57 12.15
N ALA A 192 -5.34 7.63 12.81
CA ALA A 192 -6.59 8.12 12.27
C ALA A 192 -7.19 9.13 13.24
N ASN A 193 -7.79 10.18 12.66
CA ASN A 193 -8.47 11.21 13.40
C ASN A 193 -9.69 10.59 14.13
N THR A 194 -10.04 11.13 15.30
CA THR A 194 -11.33 10.81 15.93
C THR A 194 -12.45 11.69 15.44
N ARG A 195 -12.14 12.88 14.93
CA ARG A 195 -13.11 13.77 14.30
C ARG A 195 -13.46 13.26 12.91
N SER A 196 -14.74 13.38 12.57
CA SER A 196 -15.25 13.20 11.22
C SER A 196 -14.74 14.32 10.30
N ILE A 197 -14.83 14.10 8.99
CA ILE A 197 -14.51 15.10 7.97
C ILE A 197 -15.35 16.37 8.18
N VAL A 198 -16.63 16.22 8.51
CA VAL A 198 -17.52 17.36 8.76
C VAL A 198 -17.04 18.20 9.94
N GLU A 199 -16.66 17.54 11.04
CA GLU A 199 -16.13 18.22 12.23
C GLU A 199 -14.79 18.93 11.95
N VAL A 200 -13.92 18.31 11.16
CA VAL A 200 -12.66 18.92 10.72
C VAL A 200 -12.94 20.18 9.90
N LEU A 201 -13.82 20.13 8.91
CA LEU A 201 -14.17 21.28 8.07
C LEU A 201 -14.78 22.42 8.88
N ARG A 202 -15.73 22.11 9.77
CA ARG A 202 -16.36 23.12 10.63
C ARG A 202 -15.37 23.78 11.60
N GLY A 203 -14.37 23.03 12.06
CA GLY A 203 -13.30 23.58 12.90
C GLY A 203 -12.31 24.44 12.13
N SER A 204 -12.03 24.11 10.87
CA SER A 204 -11.13 24.90 10.02
C SER A 204 -11.79 26.15 9.42
N MET A 205 -13.12 26.14 9.25
CA MET A 205 -13.91 27.24 8.72
C MET A 205 -14.93 27.74 9.77
N GLU A 206 -14.42 28.18 10.92
CA GLU A 206 -15.26 28.60 12.04
C GLU A 206 -16.25 29.71 11.64
N GLY A 207 -17.50 29.59 12.08
CA GLY A 207 -18.58 30.53 11.74
C GLY A 207 -19.17 30.38 10.32
N THR A 208 -18.63 29.47 9.49
CA THR A 208 -19.14 29.22 8.13
C THR A 208 -19.99 27.96 8.08
N ASP A 209 -21.14 28.02 7.39
CA ASP A 209 -21.91 26.81 7.07
C ASP A 209 -21.23 26.06 5.91
N VAL A 210 -20.47 25.02 6.26
CA VAL A 210 -19.68 24.19 5.34
C VAL A 210 -20.51 23.41 4.30
N PHE A 211 -21.84 23.52 4.32
CA PHE A 211 -22.73 22.91 3.33
C PHE A 211 -23.25 23.89 2.27
N GLN A 212 -22.86 25.16 2.34
CA GLN A 212 -23.23 26.14 1.31
C GLN A 212 -22.50 25.89 -0.02
N ALA A 213 -23.15 26.26 -1.11
CA ALA A 213 -22.62 26.09 -2.47
C ALA A 213 -21.63 27.19 -2.90
N LEU A 214 -20.80 27.67 -1.97
CA LEU A 214 -19.78 28.69 -2.24
C LEU A 214 -18.48 28.06 -2.79
N PRO A 215 -17.82 28.68 -3.78
CA PRO A 215 -16.60 28.13 -4.39
C PRO A 215 -15.47 27.80 -3.39
N GLU A 216 -15.25 28.65 -2.40
CA GLU A 216 -14.25 28.51 -1.35
C GLU A 216 -14.50 27.30 -0.44
N ILE A 217 -15.77 27.04 -0.11
CA ILE A 217 -16.18 25.88 0.70
C ILE A 217 -15.99 24.60 -0.12
N ARG A 218 -16.40 24.61 -1.39
CA ARG A 218 -16.20 23.47 -2.30
C ARG A 218 -14.72 23.17 -2.51
N ALA A 219 -13.88 24.20 -2.63
CA ALA A 219 -12.44 24.03 -2.75
C ALA A 219 -11.86 23.33 -1.51
N GLU A 220 -12.33 23.68 -0.31
CA GLU A 220 -11.86 23.05 0.93
C GLU A 220 -12.33 21.59 1.08
N TRP A 221 -13.57 21.29 0.71
CA TRP A 221 -14.05 19.90 0.60
C TRP A 221 -13.19 19.07 -0.35
N LEU A 222 -12.88 19.61 -1.54
CA LEU A 222 -12.06 18.91 -2.52
C LEU A 222 -10.62 18.72 -2.02
N ARG A 223 -10.02 19.76 -1.42
CA ARG A 223 -8.67 19.72 -0.85
C ARG A 223 -8.55 18.66 0.25
N LEU A 224 -9.55 18.57 1.12
CA LEU A 224 -9.53 17.66 2.26
C LEU A 224 -9.89 16.22 1.88
N CYS A 225 -10.86 16.03 0.98
CA CYS A 225 -11.44 14.72 0.71
C CYS A 225 -10.84 14.05 -0.53
N VAL A 226 -10.63 14.76 -1.64
CA VAL A 226 -10.16 14.12 -2.86
C VAL A 226 -8.80 13.53 -2.59
N SER A 227 -8.66 12.26 -2.91
CA SER A 227 -7.46 11.51 -2.64
C SER A 227 -7.09 11.25 -1.17
N ALA A 228 -7.95 11.59 -0.22
CA ALA A 228 -7.76 11.20 1.17
C ALA A 228 -7.99 9.70 1.36
N THR A 229 -7.26 9.12 2.32
CA THR A 229 -7.61 7.82 2.89
C THR A 229 -8.46 8.08 4.12
N VAL A 230 -9.64 7.48 4.18
CA VAL A 230 -10.58 7.64 5.28
C VAL A 230 -10.89 6.30 5.91
N VAL A 231 -11.31 6.31 7.17
CA VAL A 231 -11.86 5.15 7.87
C VAL A 231 -13.27 5.49 8.35
N THR A 232 -14.20 4.57 8.17
CA THR A 232 -15.58 4.72 8.67
C THR A 232 -15.66 4.39 10.15
N ASN A 233 -16.38 5.22 10.92
CA ASN A 233 -16.45 5.08 12.38
C ASN A 233 -17.47 4.04 12.90
N TYR A 234 -18.12 3.29 12.00
CA TYR A 234 -19.13 2.28 12.32
C TYR A 234 -18.68 0.84 12.05
N ASN A 235 -17.78 0.61 11.10
CA ASN A 235 -17.26 -0.73 10.77
C ASN A 235 -15.74 -0.76 10.53
N PHE A 236 -15.06 0.37 10.75
CA PHE A 236 -13.60 0.53 10.61
C PHE A 236 -13.03 0.12 9.26
N ARG A 237 -13.85 0.21 8.20
CA ARG A 237 -13.40 -0.01 6.84
C ARG A 237 -12.67 1.21 6.31
N VAL A 238 -11.58 0.96 5.59
CA VAL A 238 -10.70 1.97 5.03
C VAL A 238 -11.05 2.19 3.56
N TYR A 239 -11.13 3.44 3.14
CA TYR A 239 -11.46 3.81 1.78
C TYR A 239 -10.51 4.87 1.25
N ARG A 240 -10.22 4.81 -0.04
CA ARG A 240 -9.52 5.87 -0.75
C ARG A 240 -10.57 6.68 -1.51
N ILE A 241 -10.70 7.97 -1.21
CA ILE A 241 -11.70 8.82 -1.84
C ILE A 241 -11.27 9.16 -3.26
N LYS A 242 -12.21 9.01 -4.19
CA LYS A 242 -12.09 9.32 -5.61
C LYS A 242 -12.57 10.74 -5.90
N GLN A 243 -13.77 11.09 -5.44
CA GLN A 243 -14.37 12.41 -5.67
C GLN A 243 -15.45 12.76 -4.64
N VAL A 244 -15.88 14.01 -4.64
CA VAL A 244 -16.96 14.55 -3.81
C VAL A 244 -18.14 14.92 -4.72
N HIS A 245 -19.32 14.40 -4.41
CA HIS A 245 -20.58 14.68 -5.11
C HIS A 245 -21.39 15.71 -4.33
N PHE A 246 -21.41 16.95 -4.82
CA PHE A 246 -22.14 18.07 -4.20
C PHE A 246 -23.60 18.16 -4.64
N ASP A 247 -23.96 17.44 -5.69
CA ASP A 247 -25.31 17.25 -6.21
C ASP A 247 -26.05 16.10 -5.52
N MET A 248 -25.33 15.33 -4.70
CA MET A 248 -25.84 14.19 -3.95
C MET A 248 -25.96 14.51 -2.45
N ASN A 249 -26.91 13.85 -1.77
CA ASN A 249 -27.14 14.03 -0.33
C ASN A 249 -27.71 12.74 0.33
N PRO A 250 -27.70 12.64 1.68
CA PRO A 250 -28.14 11.44 2.40
C PRO A 250 -29.55 10.93 2.11
N SER A 251 -30.45 11.78 1.60
CA SER A 251 -31.84 11.41 1.28
C SER A 251 -31.99 10.74 -0.09
N GLN A 252 -30.94 10.71 -0.91
CA GLN A 252 -30.96 9.97 -2.17
C GLN A 252 -30.93 8.46 -1.94
N THR A 253 -31.50 7.73 -2.90
CA THR A 253 -31.66 6.29 -2.84
C THR A 253 -30.61 5.52 -3.63
N PHE A 254 -30.37 4.27 -3.24
CA PHE A 254 -29.62 3.30 -4.00
C PHE A 254 -30.26 1.91 -3.89
N GLN A 255 -30.00 1.07 -4.90
CA GLN A 255 -30.45 -0.32 -4.88
C GLN A 255 -29.53 -1.17 -4.01
N TYR A 256 -30.10 -1.73 -2.94
CA TYR A 256 -29.45 -2.69 -2.07
C TYR A 256 -29.88 -4.11 -2.47
N HIS A 257 -28.92 -4.93 -2.86
CA HIS A 257 -29.15 -6.34 -3.16
C HIS A 257 -28.95 -7.18 -1.90
N GLU A 258 -30.02 -7.80 -1.43
CA GLU A 258 -29.99 -8.73 -0.30
C GLU A 258 -29.37 -10.07 -0.70
N ARG A 259 -28.78 -10.77 0.28
CA ARG A 259 -28.14 -12.09 0.08
C ARG A 259 -29.11 -13.19 -0.39
N GLY A 260 -30.43 -12.94 -0.39
CA GLY A 260 -31.48 -13.85 -0.85
C GLY A 260 -32.07 -13.53 -2.23
N GLY A 261 -31.50 -12.58 -2.99
CA GLY A 261 -31.96 -12.28 -4.36
C GLY A 261 -33.03 -11.20 -4.47
N GLY A 262 -33.41 -10.55 -3.38
CA GLY A 262 -34.25 -9.35 -3.39
C GLY A 262 -33.43 -8.08 -3.61
N ALA A 263 -33.98 -7.12 -4.36
CA ALA A 263 -33.46 -5.76 -4.42
C ALA A 263 -34.41 -4.85 -3.66
N LYS A 264 -33.89 -4.14 -2.67
CA LYS A 264 -34.64 -3.13 -1.92
C LYS A 264 -34.00 -1.77 -2.12
N GLU A 265 -34.82 -0.75 -2.27
CA GLU A 265 -34.35 0.62 -2.34
C GLU A 265 -34.19 1.19 -0.93
N TYR A 266 -33.06 1.82 -0.67
CA TYR A 266 -32.74 2.48 0.59
C TYR A 266 -32.22 3.87 0.32
N THR A 267 -32.60 4.86 1.14
CA THR A 267 -31.81 6.08 1.22
C THR A 267 -30.47 5.79 1.91
N TYR A 268 -29.44 6.60 1.66
CA TYR A 268 -28.17 6.47 2.38
C TYR A 268 -28.37 6.61 3.90
N ALA A 269 -29.25 7.52 4.33
CA ALA A 269 -29.59 7.71 5.73
C ALA A 269 -30.26 6.48 6.35
N ASP A 270 -31.30 5.93 5.71
CA ASP A 270 -32.04 4.78 6.22
C ASP A 270 -31.18 3.53 6.28
N TYR A 271 -30.30 3.32 5.30
CA TYR A 271 -29.35 2.22 5.30
C TYR A 271 -28.42 2.28 6.53
N LEU A 272 -27.84 3.46 6.81
CA LEU A 272 -26.95 3.63 7.95
C LEU A 272 -27.67 3.50 9.29
N LEU A 273 -28.92 3.97 9.37
CA LEU A 273 -29.75 3.79 10.56
C LEU A 273 -30.07 2.31 10.78
N GLN A 274 -30.54 1.59 9.75
CA GLN A 274 -30.99 0.20 9.87
C GLN A 274 -29.82 -0.77 10.14
N TYR A 275 -28.69 -0.63 9.43
CA TYR A 275 -27.60 -1.61 9.49
C TYR A 275 -26.49 -1.25 10.46
N TYR A 276 -26.33 0.03 10.81
CA TYR A 276 -25.25 0.50 11.66
C TYR A 276 -25.70 1.33 12.86
N GLN A 277 -27.02 1.56 13.03
CA GLN A 277 -27.58 2.37 14.12
C GLN A 277 -26.97 3.79 14.13
N LYS A 278 -26.69 4.34 12.94
CA LYS A 278 -26.13 5.68 12.76
C LYS A 278 -27.20 6.62 12.25
N SER A 279 -27.62 7.56 13.09
CA SER A 279 -28.55 8.62 12.70
C SER A 279 -27.80 9.76 12.01
N VAL A 280 -28.22 10.11 10.80
CA VAL A 280 -27.65 11.22 10.02
C VAL A 280 -28.02 12.55 10.66
N THR A 281 -27.02 13.37 10.97
CA THR A 281 -27.23 14.71 11.55
C THR A 281 -27.27 15.78 10.46
N PHE A 282 -26.43 15.62 9.43
CA PHE A 282 -26.25 16.63 8.39
C PHE A 282 -26.86 16.20 7.05
N ASN A 283 -28.18 16.38 6.89
CA ASN A 283 -28.88 16.01 5.64
C ASN A 283 -28.49 16.83 4.39
N LYS A 284 -27.76 17.93 4.55
CA LYS A 284 -27.22 18.75 3.43
C LYS A 284 -25.79 18.40 3.06
N GLN A 285 -25.15 17.44 3.76
CA GLN A 285 -23.77 17.08 3.48
C GLN A 285 -23.64 16.46 2.08
N PRO A 286 -22.52 16.71 1.36
CA PRO A 286 -22.24 16.03 0.10
C PRO A 286 -21.94 14.55 0.35
N ILE A 287 -21.89 13.76 -0.72
CA ILE A 287 -21.52 12.34 -0.66
C ILE A 287 -20.09 12.14 -1.19
N LEU A 288 -19.31 11.28 -0.55
CA LEU A 288 -17.98 10.88 -1.02
C LEU A 288 -18.08 9.61 -1.86
N GLU A 289 -17.50 9.61 -3.06
CA GLU A 289 -17.29 8.37 -3.82
C GLU A 289 -15.88 7.84 -3.54
N ALA A 290 -15.79 6.57 -3.16
CA ALA A 290 -14.53 5.87 -2.96
C ALA A 290 -14.14 5.01 -4.17
N TYR A 291 -12.83 4.79 -4.35
CA TYR A 291 -12.35 3.76 -5.26
C TYR A 291 -12.87 2.40 -4.80
N PRO A 292 -13.48 1.61 -5.70
CA PRO A 292 -14.07 0.35 -5.32
C PRO A 292 -13.00 -0.72 -5.09
N GLU A 293 -13.29 -1.66 -4.19
CA GLU A 293 -12.46 -2.84 -3.98
C GLU A 293 -12.59 -3.82 -5.17
N LYS A 294 -13.81 -3.91 -5.74
CA LYS A 294 -14.10 -4.71 -6.93
C LYS A 294 -14.52 -3.83 -8.10
N ALA A 295 -14.05 -4.13 -9.30
CA ALA A 295 -14.22 -3.28 -10.49
C ALA A 295 -15.68 -2.90 -10.83
N LYS A 296 -16.68 -3.71 -10.42
CA LYS A 296 -18.11 -3.46 -10.68
C LYS A 296 -18.84 -2.73 -9.56
N GLU A 297 -18.20 -2.49 -8.42
CA GLU A 297 -18.83 -1.84 -7.27
C GLU A 297 -18.71 -0.32 -7.36
N LYS A 298 -19.71 0.39 -6.84
CA LYS A 298 -19.63 1.82 -6.54
C LYS A 298 -19.82 1.99 -5.04
N VAL A 299 -18.93 2.73 -4.40
CA VAL A 299 -18.95 2.92 -2.96
C VAL A 299 -19.15 4.39 -2.67
N PHE A 300 -20.23 4.70 -1.96
CA PHE A 300 -20.62 6.04 -1.54
C PHE A 300 -20.64 6.11 -0.02
N LEU A 301 -20.08 7.17 0.55
CA LEU A 301 -19.89 7.35 1.99
C LEU A 301 -20.40 8.71 2.43
N LEU A 302 -20.99 8.78 3.63
CA LEU A 302 -21.34 10.05 4.25
C LEU A 302 -20.15 10.61 5.04
N PRO A 303 -19.69 11.84 4.75
CA PRO A 303 -18.54 12.45 5.41
C PRO A 303 -18.64 12.54 6.94
N GLU A 304 -19.85 12.67 7.51
CA GLU A 304 -20.03 12.75 8.98
C GLU A 304 -19.62 11.46 9.71
N PHE A 305 -19.54 10.33 9.01
CA PHE A 305 -19.10 9.05 9.56
C PHE A 305 -17.70 8.63 9.08
N CYS A 306 -17.00 9.49 8.35
CA CYS A 306 -15.68 9.24 7.81
C CYS A 306 -14.63 10.05 8.57
N CYS A 307 -13.57 9.40 9.05
CA CYS A 307 -12.44 10.03 9.71
C CYS A 307 -11.20 9.94 8.81
N LEU A 308 -10.39 11.00 8.77
CA LEU A 308 -9.15 11.03 7.98
C LEU A 308 -8.09 10.09 8.58
N VAL A 309 -7.37 9.37 7.71
CA VAL A 309 -6.27 8.46 8.07
C VAL A 309 -4.93 9.04 7.60
N GLY A 310 -3.95 9.00 8.48
CA GLY A 310 -2.63 9.59 8.32
C GLY A 310 -2.43 10.78 9.27
N VAL A 311 -1.21 11.31 9.29
CA VAL A 311 -0.89 12.52 10.05
C VAL A 311 -1.44 13.72 9.27
N THR A 312 -2.62 14.21 9.66
CA THR A 312 -3.23 15.41 9.08
C THR A 312 -2.65 16.68 9.69
N ASP A 313 -2.89 17.83 9.06
CA ASP A 313 -2.44 19.12 9.59
C ASP A 313 -3.09 19.47 10.93
N GLU A 314 -4.34 19.04 11.15
CA GLU A 314 -5.01 19.16 12.45
C GLU A 314 -4.30 18.35 13.53
N MET A 315 -3.90 17.11 13.22
CA MET A 315 -3.11 16.30 14.15
C MET A 315 -1.75 16.93 14.46
N ARG A 316 -1.11 17.60 13.48
CA ARG A 316 0.15 18.32 13.71
C ARG A 316 -0.02 19.51 14.66
N LYS A 317 -1.19 20.15 14.69
CA LYS A 317 -1.53 21.21 15.66
C LYS A 317 -1.68 20.62 17.07
N GLU A 318 -2.21 19.41 17.20
CA GLU A 318 -2.37 18.68 18.48
C GLU A 318 -1.11 17.84 18.82
N LYS A 319 0.03 18.51 19.05
CA LYS A 319 1.35 17.88 19.23
C LYS A 319 1.42 16.78 20.29
N SER A 320 0.72 16.93 21.43
CA SER A 320 0.72 15.94 22.52
C SER A 320 0.06 14.63 22.09
N SER A 321 -1.16 14.71 21.57
CA SER A 321 -1.93 13.54 21.14
C SER A 321 -1.29 12.85 19.93
N LEU A 322 -0.75 13.59 18.97
CA LEU A 322 0.03 13.00 17.87
C LEU A 322 1.27 12.26 18.38
N SER A 323 1.96 12.80 19.39
CA SER A 323 3.13 12.14 20.00
C SER A 323 2.76 10.79 20.64
N GLU A 324 1.64 10.71 21.35
CA GLU A 324 1.13 9.46 21.94
C GLU A 324 0.78 8.42 20.87
N ALA A 325 0.04 8.82 19.83
CA ALA A 325 -0.28 7.93 18.71
C ALA A 325 0.99 7.44 17.99
N LEU A 326 1.97 8.32 17.78
CA LEU A 326 3.24 7.96 17.14
C LEU A 326 4.11 7.06 18.03
N LYS A 327 4.07 7.20 19.36
CA LYS A 327 4.80 6.30 20.28
C LYS A 327 4.32 4.85 20.14
N GLN A 328 3.02 4.63 19.95
CA GLN A 328 2.47 3.28 19.75
C GLN A 328 2.77 2.71 18.36
N ILE A 329 2.91 3.57 17.34
CA ILE A 329 3.25 3.16 15.97
C ILE A 329 4.76 2.90 15.79
N LYS A 330 5.59 3.61 16.55
CA LYS A 330 7.06 3.49 16.48
C LYS A 330 7.52 2.21 17.17
N ALA A 331 7.55 1.13 16.41
CA ALA A 331 8.23 -0.10 16.79
C ALA A 331 9.75 0.02 16.52
N SER A 332 10.56 -0.54 17.41
CA SER A 332 11.97 -0.82 17.12
C SER A 332 12.09 -1.82 15.96
N PRO A 333 13.26 -1.90 15.27
CA PRO A 333 13.46 -2.88 14.20
C PRO A 333 13.17 -4.33 14.63
N MET A 334 13.50 -4.68 15.88
CA MET A 334 13.25 -6.02 16.43
C MET A 334 11.77 -6.30 16.66
N GLU A 335 11.04 -5.37 17.30
CA GLU A 335 9.59 -5.51 17.51
C GLU A 335 8.85 -5.61 16.18
N ARG A 336 9.23 -4.79 15.20
CA ARG A 336 8.68 -4.81 13.86
C ARG A 336 8.97 -6.14 13.15
N HIS A 337 10.18 -6.67 13.29
CA HIS A 337 10.53 -7.99 12.73
C HIS A 337 9.67 -9.10 13.34
N ASN A 338 9.52 -9.12 14.67
CA ASN A 338 8.71 -10.11 15.37
C ASN A 338 7.23 -10.05 14.96
N GLU A 339 6.68 -8.84 14.76
CA GLU A 339 5.32 -8.67 14.25
C GLU A 339 5.17 -9.21 12.82
N ILE A 340 6.12 -8.92 11.92
CA ILE A 340 6.12 -9.43 10.55
C ILE A 340 6.15 -10.97 10.53
N VAL A 341 7.00 -11.60 11.36
CA VAL A 341 7.06 -13.06 11.47
C VAL A 341 5.74 -13.64 12.01
N ARG A 342 5.20 -13.06 13.09
CA ARG A 342 3.92 -13.49 13.67
C ARG A 342 2.77 -13.39 12.67
N ASP A 343 2.68 -12.28 11.93
CA ASP A 343 1.63 -12.09 10.93
C ASP A 343 1.81 -13.09 9.76
N ALA A 344 3.04 -13.41 9.35
CA ALA A 344 3.30 -14.46 8.36
C ALA A 344 2.88 -15.87 8.83
N GLU A 345 3.16 -16.21 10.10
CA GLU A 345 2.71 -17.47 10.70
C GLU A 345 1.18 -17.59 10.73
N GLU A 346 0.49 -16.51 11.09
CA GLU A 346 -0.97 -16.46 11.09
C GLU A 346 -1.55 -16.58 9.67
N MET A 347 -0.90 -15.95 8.68
CA MET A 347 -1.24 -16.09 7.25
C MET A 347 -1.19 -17.53 6.78
N GLU A 348 -0.10 -18.24 7.03
CA GLU A 348 0.04 -19.64 6.62
C GLU A 348 -0.97 -20.56 7.34
N LYS A 349 -1.18 -20.36 8.66
CA LYS A 349 -2.14 -21.13 9.46
C LYS A 349 -3.59 -21.01 8.98
N GLN A 350 -3.97 -19.88 8.40
CA GLN A 350 -5.33 -19.64 7.92
C GLN A 350 -5.59 -20.19 6.50
N LEU A 351 -4.55 -20.61 5.78
CA LEU A 351 -4.67 -21.09 4.39
C LEU A 351 -4.06 -22.50 4.15
N PRO A 352 -4.25 -23.49 5.04
CA PRO A 352 -3.55 -24.77 4.94
C PRO A 352 -3.94 -25.55 3.69
N GLU A 353 -5.23 -25.60 3.32
CA GLU A 353 -5.72 -26.38 2.18
C GLU A 353 -5.11 -25.91 0.85
N THR A 354 -5.10 -24.59 0.61
CA THR A 354 -4.57 -24.04 -0.65
C THR A 354 -3.05 -24.18 -0.70
N LEU A 355 -2.34 -23.87 0.39
CA LEU A 355 -0.89 -24.01 0.43
C LEU A 355 -0.43 -25.46 0.25
N ASN A 356 -1.09 -26.41 0.91
CA ASN A 356 -0.83 -27.85 0.74
C ASN A 356 -1.11 -28.31 -0.69
N ALA A 357 -2.21 -27.87 -1.29
CA ALA A 357 -2.54 -28.24 -2.67
C ALA A 357 -1.48 -27.78 -3.67
N TRP A 358 -0.90 -26.59 -3.48
CA TRP A 358 0.18 -26.07 -4.32
C TRP A 358 1.58 -26.53 -3.88
N GLY A 359 1.70 -27.29 -2.78
CA GLY A 359 2.97 -27.67 -2.18
C GLY A 359 3.85 -26.48 -1.83
N CYS A 360 3.26 -25.38 -1.35
CA CYS A 360 3.95 -24.11 -1.09
C CYS A 360 3.87 -23.72 0.39
N HIS A 361 5.02 -23.45 1.04
CA HIS A 361 5.10 -23.10 2.47
C HIS A 361 6.12 -21.98 2.75
N LEU A 362 5.98 -21.20 3.81
CA LEU A 362 6.95 -20.14 4.18
C LEU A 362 8.15 -20.64 4.99
N GLY A 363 8.25 -21.96 5.20
CA GLY A 363 9.34 -22.62 5.92
C GLY A 363 8.96 -23.09 7.32
N GLN A 364 9.83 -23.90 7.93
CA GLN A 364 9.70 -24.36 9.31
C GLN A 364 11.09 -24.32 9.98
N PRO A 365 11.37 -23.34 10.87
CA PRO A 365 10.50 -22.23 11.28
C PRO A 365 10.25 -21.21 10.15
N ILE A 366 9.15 -20.45 10.27
CA ILE A 366 8.88 -19.32 9.37
C ILE A 366 9.81 -18.19 9.76
N GLU A 367 10.75 -17.86 8.89
CA GLU A 367 11.72 -16.80 9.13
C GLU A 367 11.97 -15.95 7.88
N THR A 368 12.37 -14.71 8.13
CA THR A 368 12.81 -13.80 7.08
C THR A 368 14.21 -14.16 6.56
N LEU A 369 14.45 -13.88 5.28
CA LEU A 369 15.72 -14.10 4.63
C LEU A 369 16.84 -13.25 5.25
N GLU A 370 17.98 -13.88 5.48
CA GLU A 370 19.25 -13.22 5.78
C GLU A 370 20.03 -13.02 4.48
N VAL A 371 20.48 -11.79 4.24
CA VAL A 371 21.27 -11.44 3.05
C VAL A 371 22.59 -10.81 3.47
N GLU A 372 23.61 -11.01 2.65
CA GLU A 372 24.87 -10.30 2.81
C GLU A 372 24.74 -8.88 2.28
N ALA A 373 24.98 -7.91 3.16
CA ALA A 373 25.03 -6.50 2.84
C ALA A 373 26.46 -5.98 2.95
N LYS A 374 26.74 -4.92 2.20
CA LYS A 374 28.03 -4.26 2.19
C LYS A 374 27.87 -2.83 2.68
N GLN A 375 28.64 -2.46 3.71
CA GLN A 375 28.73 -1.08 4.14
C GLN A 375 29.72 -0.36 3.21
N LEU A 376 29.23 0.68 2.54
CA LEU A 376 30.11 1.56 1.77
C LEU A 376 30.97 2.38 2.72
N GLU A 377 32.20 2.67 2.28
CA GLU A 377 33.11 3.55 3.01
C GLU A 377 32.46 4.93 3.24
N PRO A 378 32.63 5.52 4.45
CA PRO A 378 32.13 6.87 4.71
C PRO A 378 32.66 7.87 3.67
N LEU A 379 31.74 8.62 3.08
CA LEU A 379 32.12 9.73 2.21
C LEU A 379 32.83 10.80 3.04
N GLN A 380 33.88 11.38 2.46
CA GLN A 380 34.53 12.54 3.04
C GLN A 380 33.96 13.81 2.42
N VAL A 381 33.66 14.79 3.27
CA VAL A 381 33.19 16.11 2.86
C VAL A 381 34.29 17.12 3.12
N CYS A 382 34.59 17.93 2.11
CA CYS A 382 35.53 19.03 2.23
C CYS A 382 34.81 20.28 2.75
N PHE A 383 35.37 20.87 3.80
CA PHE A 383 34.97 22.18 4.32
C PHE A 383 36.19 23.09 4.29
N LYS A 384 36.00 24.32 3.80
CA LYS A 384 37.08 25.31 3.58
C LYS A 384 38.19 24.71 2.69
N THR A 385 39.27 25.44 2.46
CA THR A 385 40.30 25.02 1.50
C THR A 385 41.09 23.75 1.86
N LYS A 386 40.97 23.16 3.07
CA LYS A 386 41.82 22.01 3.51
C LYS A 386 41.27 21.07 4.60
N GLN A 387 40.00 21.13 5.04
CA GLN A 387 39.51 20.19 6.08
C GLN A 387 38.59 19.12 5.49
N MET A 388 39.07 17.88 5.42
CA MET A 388 38.24 16.71 5.14
C MET A 388 37.62 16.22 6.43
N SER A 389 36.30 16.20 6.50
CA SER A 389 35.56 15.56 7.59
C SER A 389 34.92 14.28 7.08
N ALA A 390 35.09 13.18 7.80
CA ALA A 390 34.33 11.97 7.54
C ALA A 390 32.86 12.19 7.92
N ILE A 391 31.95 11.67 7.10
CA ILE A 391 30.53 11.61 7.46
C ILE A 391 30.36 10.49 8.50
N GLU A 392 29.90 10.87 9.70
CA GLU A 392 29.54 9.92 10.76
C GLU A 392 28.02 9.72 10.74
N GLU A 393 27.55 8.47 10.70
CA GLU A 393 26.11 8.13 10.74
C GLU A 393 25.26 8.85 9.67
N GLY A 394 25.86 9.16 8.51
CA GLY A 394 25.18 9.90 7.44
C GLY A 394 25.03 11.41 7.69
N SER A 395 25.65 11.96 8.74
CA SER A 395 25.61 13.37 9.09
C SER A 395 26.99 14.02 9.12
N PHE A 396 27.08 15.25 8.63
CA PHE A 396 28.24 16.14 8.76
C PHE A 396 27.87 17.44 9.48
N SER A 397 26.72 17.51 10.15
CA SER A 397 26.22 18.76 10.76
C SER A 397 27.16 19.33 11.82
N LYS A 398 27.94 18.48 12.50
CA LYS A 398 28.98 18.93 13.44
C LYS A 398 30.12 19.65 12.72
N SER A 399 30.49 19.17 11.54
CA SER A 399 31.55 19.73 10.71
C SER A 399 31.16 21.05 10.04
N LEU A 400 29.86 21.37 9.89
CA LEU A 400 29.42 22.68 9.39
C LEU A 400 29.92 23.87 10.25
N ARG A 401 30.27 23.62 11.51
CA ARG A 401 30.86 24.64 12.40
C ARG A 401 32.25 25.10 11.96
N THR A 402 32.94 24.37 11.07
CA THR A 402 34.27 24.75 10.57
C THR A 402 34.21 25.72 9.38
N GLY A 403 33.00 26.03 8.90
CA GLY A 403 32.74 26.97 7.81
C GLY A 403 32.26 26.28 6.53
N VAL A 404 31.70 27.08 5.62
CA VAL A 404 31.22 26.59 4.32
C VAL A 404 32.35 26.50 3.30
N GLN A 405 32.19 25.63 2.29
CA GLN A 405 33.20 25.47 1.22
C GLN A 405 33.37 26.74 0.38
N CYS A 406 32.26 27.38 0.04
CA CYS A 406 32.21 28.61 -0.76
C CYS A 406 31.41 29.65 0.01
N ALA A 407 32.08 30.48 0.80
CA ALA A 407 31.42 31.59 1.49
C ALA A 407 31.01 32.67 0.48
N VAL A 408 29.78 33.17 0.62
CA VAL A 408 29.27 34.31 -0.15
C VAL A 408 29.10 35.47 0.81
N MET A 409 29.70 36.61 0.46
CA MET A 409 29.51 37.86 1.20
C MET A 409 28.12 38.42 0.87
N ILE A 410 27.34 38.73 1.91
CA ILE A 410 26.02 39.38 1.78
C ILE A 410 26.12 40.75 2.45
N ASP A 411 26.45 41.76 1.65
CA ASP A 411 26.69 43.12 2.16
C ASP A 411 25.40 43.93 2.29
N GLN A 412 24.39 43.64 1.47
CA GLN A 412 23.12 44.37 1.43
C GLN A 412 21.94 43.42 1.42
N TRP A 413 21.08 43.57 2.43
CA TRP A 413 19.84 42.82 2.57
C TRP A 413 18.84 43.61 3.41
N LEU A 414 17.55 43.28 3.25
CA LEU A 414 16.45 43.88 4.01
C LEU A 414 15.70 42.78 4.76
N LEU A 415 15.28 43.08 5.99
CA LEU A 415 14.44 42.21 6.80
C LEU A 415 13.09 42.89 7.00
N PHE A 416 12.01 42.22 6.60
CA PHE A 416 10.65 42.66 6.87
C PHE A 416 10.10 41.80 8.01
N TYR A 417 9.62 42.44 9.06
CA TYR A 417 9.06 41.76 10.24
C TYR A 417 7.87 42.55 10.80
N PRO A 418 6.91 41.89 11.47
CA PRO A 418 5.85 42.58 12.21
C PRO A 418 6.44 43.34 13.40
N GLU A 419 5.95 44.54 13.68
CA GLU A 419 6.42 45.37 14.81
C GLU A 419 6.40 44.62 16.16
N ALA A 420 5.44 43.72 16.35
CA ALA A 420 5.32 42.88 17.54
C ALA A 420 6.55 41.98 17.81
N ASP A 421 7.34 41.65 16.79
CA ASP A 421 8.48 40.74 16.88
C ASP A 421 9.84 41.43 17.05
N GLU A 422 9.88 42.77 17.17
CA GLU A 422 11.12 43.57 17.21
C GLU A 422 12.18 43.02 18.18
N LYS A 423 11.77 42.68 19.41
CA LYS A 423 12.68 42.13 20.43
C LYS A 423 13.24 40.75 20.09
N VAL A 424 12.47 39.93 19.37
CA VAL A 424 12.91 38.60 18.92
C VAL A 424 13.87 38.74 17.74
N VAL A 425 13.62 39.71 16.87
CA VAL A 425 14.46 40.03 15.71
C VAL A 425 15.87 40.42 16.13
N ASP A 426 16.04 41.26 17.14
CA ASP A 426 17.38 41.63 17.63
C ASP A 426 18.20 40.42 18.10
N THR A 427 17.55 39.52 18.85
CA THR A 427 18.18 38.29 19.34
C THR A 427 18.56 37.37 18.17
N TRP A 428 17.65 37.23 17.20
CA TRP A 428 17.88 36.42 16.01
C TRP A 428 19.00 36.99 15.14
N LEU A 429 19.07 38.32 14.94
CA LEU A 429 20.12 39.00 14.19
C LEU A 429 21.49 38.80 14.82
N ALA A 430 21.57 38.85 16.16
CA ALA A 430 22.80 38.57 16.89
C ALA A 430 23.27 37.12 16.65
N SER A 431 22.36 36.14 16.78
CA SER A 431 22.68 34.73 16.50
C SER A 431 23.05 34.48 15.04
N LEU A 432 22.35 35.11 14.08
CA LEU A 432 22.65 34.98 12.66
C LEU A 432 24.07 35.45 12.35
N ARG A 433 24.46 36.62 12.88
CA ARG A 433 25.81 37.17 12.69
C ARG A 433 26.89 36.33 13.36
N ASP A 434 26.60 35.75 14.51
CA ASP A 434 27.54 34.87 15.22
C ASP A 434 27.79 33.57 14.45
N VAL A 435 26.72 32.95 13.91
CA VAL A 435 26.80 31.71 13.13
C VAL A 435 27.40 31.92 11.73
N ALA A 436 27.23 33.11 11.16
CA ALA A 436 27.70 33.43 9.81
C ALA A 436 29.17 33.92 9.74
N ARG A 437 29.81 34.21 10.89
CA ARG A 437 31.24 34.53 10.99
C ARG A 437 32.09 33.27 10.80
#